data_AF-A0A151QVE7-F1
#
_entry.id   AF-A0A151QVE7-F1
#
_cell.length_a   1.000
_cell.length_b   1.000
_cell.length_c   1.000
_cell.angle_alpha   90.00
_cell.angle_beta   90.00
_cell.angle_gamma   90.00
#
_symmetry.space_group_name_H-M   'P 1'
#
loop_
_entity.id
_entity.type
_entity.pdbx_description
1 polymer ?
#
loop_
_entity_poly.entity_id
_entity_poly.type
_entity_poly.pdbx_seq_one_letter_code
_entity_poly.pdbx_strand_id
1 'polypeptide(L)' 'MQLDGGKIQTWKQLADVFIHRYKYNIDLIPDRSDLQSLSKKGDESFKTYAQRWRELAAKIEPSLSDKEMVTMVINL' A
#
# COMPACT_ATOMS: atom_id res chain seq x y z
N MET A 1 11.70 -6.35 -14.48
CA MET A 1 12.51 -7.59 -14.54
C MET A 1 11.58 -8.79 -14.40
N GLN A 2 11.38 -9.53 -15.49
CA GLN A 2 10.74 -10.85 -15.48
C GLN A 2 11.73 -11.87 -14.87
N LEU A 3 11.18 -12.85 -14.16
CA LEU A 3 11.94 -14.00 -13.67
C LEU A 3 12.25 -14.90 -14.88
N ASP A 4 13.33 -14.61 -15.59
CA ASP A 4 13.84 -15.52 -16.62
C ASP A 4 14.31 -16.80 -15.93
N GLY A 5 13.57 -17.89 -16.13
CA GLY A 5 13.82 -19.20 -15.51
C GLY A 5 15.20 -19.80 -15.81
N GLY A 6 15.97 -19.21 -16.73
CA GLY A 6 17.35 -19.61 -17.03
C GLY A 6 18.45 -19.01 -16.13
N LYS A 7 18.13 -18.03 -15.26
CA LYS A 7 19.14 -17.26 -14.49
C LYS A 7 19.29 -17.63 -13.01
N ILE A 8 18.45 -18.51 -12.47
CA ILE A 8 18.53 -18.94 -11.07
C ILE A 8 19.09 -20.36 -11.04
N GLN A 9 20.39 -20.49 -10.76
CA GLN A 9 21.07 -21.79 -10.72
C GLN A 9 21.39 -22.26 -9.29
N THR A 10 21.12 -21.42 -8.29
CA THR A 10 21.38 -21.73 -6.88
C THR A 10 20.26 -21.23 -5.98
N TRP A 11 20.06 -21.91 -4.85
CA TRP A 11 19.14 -21.47 -3.79
C TRP A 11 19.44 -20.06 -3.27
N LYS A 12 20.71 -19.66 -3.25
CA LYS A 12 21.12 -18.32 -2.85
C LYS A 12 20.59 -17.24 -3.80
N GLN A 13 20.73 -17.45 -5.11
CA GLN A 13 20.19 -16.50 -6.11
C GLN A 13 18.67 -16.40 -6.04
N LEU A 14 17.98 -17.52 -5.78
CA LEU A 14 16.53 -17.51 -5.56
C LEU A 14 16.17 -16.68 -4.33
N ALA A 15 16.88 -16.89 -3.21
CA ALA A 15 16.67 -16.15 -1.97
C ALA A 15 16.93 -14.64 -2.15
N ASP A 16 18.01 -14.26 -2.86
CA ASP A 16 18.35 -12.86 -3.11
C ASP A 16 17.28 -12.15 -3.95
N VAL A 17 16.80 -12.80 -5.02
CA VAL A 17 15.72 -12.27 -5.86
C VAL A 17 14.41 -12.18 -5.07
N PHE A 18 14.10 -13.19 -4.25
CA PHE A 18 12.91 -13.20 -3.41
C PHE A 18 12.94 -12.07 -2.38
N ILE A 19 14.04 -11.89 -1.65
CA ILE A 19 14.19 -10.81 -0.66
C ILE A 19 14.11 -9.45 -1.34
N HIS A 20 14.75 -9.27 -2.49
CA HIS A 20 14.69 -8.01 -3.22
C HIS A 20 13.26 -7.69 -3.67
N ARG A 21 12.54 -8.69 -4.19
CA ARG A 21 11.13 -8.53 -4.58
C ARG A 21 10.21 -8.31 -3.36
N TYR A 22 10.47 -9.02 -2.26
CA TYR A 22 9.70 -8.92 -1.03
C TYR A 22 9.88 -7.57 -0.35
N LYS A 23 11.11 -7.04 -0.28
CA LYS A 23 11.39 -5.67 0.20
C LYS A 23 10.70 -4.62 -0.65
N TYR A 24 10.81 -4.72 -1.98
CA TYR A 24 10.08 -3.84 -2.89
C TYR A 24 8.57 -3.92 -2.69
N ASN A 25 8.02 -5.10 -2.43
CA ASN A 25 6.60 -5.24 -2.13
C ASN A 25 6.22 -4.61 -0.78
N ILE A 26 7.08 -4.67 0.25
CA ILE A 26 6.85 -3.99 1.54
C ILE A 26 6.87 -2.47 1.37
N ASP A 27 7.83 -1.94 0.61
CA ASP A 27 7.93 -0.50 0.34
C ASP A 27 6.73 0.04 -0.47
N LEU A 28 5.93 -0.84 -1.07
CA LEU A 28 4.71 -0.52 -1.81
C LEU A 28 3.43 -0.68 -0.97
N ILE A 29 3.50 -1.25 0.23
CA ILE A 29 2.32 -1.37 1.09
C ILE A 29 2.01 0.03 1.63
N PRO A 30 0.81 0.56 1.37
CA PRO A 30 0.43 1.85 1.90
C PRO A 30 0.45 1.85 3.42
N ASP A 31 0.91 2.94 4.01
CA ASP A 31 0.92 3.12 5.46
C ASP A 31 -0.09 4.18 5.94
N ARG A 32 -0.11 4.43 7.25
CA ARG A 32 -1.02 5.42 7.87
C ARG A 32 -0.73 6.84 7.39
N SER A 33 0.51 7.16 7.04
CA SER A 33 0.92 8.48 6.54
C SER A 33 0.43 8.70 5.11
N ASP A 34 0.46 7.67 4.25
CA ASP A 34 -0.13 7.73 2.92
C ASP A 34 -1.62 8.08 2.97
N LEU A 35 -2.36 7.44 3.89
CA LEU A 35 -3.78 7.70 4.08
C LEU A 35 -4.09 9.11 4.58
N GLN A 36 -3.25 9.67 5.46
CA GLN A 36 -3.39 11.04 5.95
C GLN A 36 -3.01 12.08 4.90
N SER A 37 -2.10 11.75 3.98
CA SER A 37 -1.70 12.64 2.88
C SER A 37 -2.75 12.70 1.76
N LEU A 38 -3.69 11.75 1.73
CA LEU A 38 -4.73 11.68 0.73
C LEU A 38 -5.68 12.89 0.88
N SER A 39 -5.75 13.72 -0.15
CA SER A 39 -6.63 14.89 -0.21
C SER A 39 -7.59 14.78 -1.39
N LYS A 40 -8.77 15.40 -1.24
CA LYS A 40 -9.77 15.48 -2.30
C LYS A 40 -9.23 16.36 -3.42
N LYS A 41 -9.25 15.85 -4.65
CA LYS A 41 -8.86 16.66 -5.83
C LYS A 41 -9.95 17.69 -6.15
N GLY A 42 -9.58 18.78 -6.83
CA GLY A 42 -10.50 19.90 -7.11
C GLY A 42 -11.73 19.50 -7.93
N ASP A 43 -11.55 18.62 -8.91
CA ASP A 43 -12.56 18.10 -9.85
C ASP A 43 -13.24 16.80 -9.37
N GLU A 44 -12.75 16.20 -8.31
CA GLU A 44 -13.23 14.92 -7.80
C GLU A 44 -14.54 15.07 -7.01
N SER A 45 -15.45 14.09 -7.11
CA SER A 45 -16.64 14.05 -6.25
C SER A 45 -16.31 13.56 -4.84
N PHE A 46 -17.08 13.99 -3.84
CA PHE A 46 -16.89 13.49 -2.46
C PHE A 46 -17.01 11.95 -2.37
N LYS A 47 -17.91 11.34 -3.16
CA LYS A 47 -18.08 9.89 -3.22
C LYS A 47 -16.82 9.20 -3.76
N THR A 48 -16.23 9.74 -4.81
CA THR A 48 -14.99 9.20 -5.42
C THR A 48 -13.82 9.29 -4.45
N TYR A 49 -13.71 10.42 -3.74
CA TYR A 49 -12.70 10.61 -2.71
C TYR A 49 -12.86 9.63 -1.54
N ALA A 50 -14.08 9.52 -0.97
CA ALA A 50 -14.37 8.59 0.12
C ALA A 50 -14.12 7.12 -0.27
N GLN A 51 -14.38 6.78 -1.54
CA GLN A 51 -14.08 5.45 -2.08
C GLN A 51 -12.57 5.20 -2.14
N ARG A 52 -11.77 6.14 -2.66
CA ARG A 52 -10.30 6.02 -2.67
C ARG A 52 -9.71 5.95 -1.27
N TRP A 53 -10.22 6.76 -0.34
CA TRP A 53 -9.81 6.73 1.05
C TRP A 53 -10.06 5.36 1.66
N ARG A 54 -11.25 4.78 1.46
CA ARG A 54 -11.61 3.43 1.93
C ARG A 54 -10.71 2.35 1.31
N GLU A 55 -10.47 2.42 0.01
CA GLU A 55 -9.61 1.47 -0.71
C GLU A 55 -8.15 1.51 -0.25
N LEU A 56 -7.66 2.70 0.11
CA LEU A 56 -6.33 2.87 0.67
C LEU A 56 -6.26 2.35 2.11
N ALA A 57 -7.25 2.70 2.94
CA ALA A 57 -7.37 2.23 4.32
C ALA A 57 -7.42 0.69 4.42
N ALA A 58 -8.08 0.02 3.47
CA ALA A 58 -8.19 -1.44 3.44
C ALA A 58 -6.87 -2.17 3.12
N LYS A 59 -5.85 -1.46 2.61
CA LYS A 59 -4.54 -2.02 2.25
C LYS A 59 -3.48 -1.84 3.33
N ILE A 60 -3.77 -1.05 4.38
CA ILE A 60 -2.82 -0.73 5.45
C ILE A 60 -2.77 -1.88 6.44
N GLU A 61 -1.55 -2.33 6.74
CA GLU A 61 -1.27 -3.27 7.82
C GLU A 61 -0.37 -2.63 8.91
N PRO A 62 -0.66 -2.87 10.20
CA PRO A 62 -1.88 -3.49 10.72
C PRO A 62 -3.11 -2.61 10.48
N SER A 63 -4.29 -3.25 10.35
CA SER A 63 -5.54 -2.58 10.07
C SER A 63 -5.84 -1.44 11.07
N LEU A 64 -6.58 -0.43 10.60
CA LEU A 64 -7.01 0.68 11.44
C LEU A 64 -8.06 0.21 12.45
N SER A 65 -7.95 0.69 13.69
CA SER A 65 -9.03 0.57 14.66
C SER A 65 -10.21 1.49 14.31
N ASP A 66 -11.40 1.17 14.80
CA ASP A 66 -12.60 2.01 14.60
C ASP A 66 -12.38 3.45 15.07
N LYS A 67 -11.63 3.64 16.17
CA LYS A 67 -11.29 4.97 16.68
C LYS A 67 -10.40 5.74 15.71
N GLU A 68 -9.36 5.09 15.18
CA GLU A 68 -8.47 5.72 14.19
C GLU A 68 -9.23 6.08 12.91
N MET A 69 -10.10 5.19 12.42
CA MET A 69 -10.92 5.46 11.22
C MET A 69 -11.82 6.68 11.42
N VAL A 70 -12.52 6.76 12.57
CA VAL A 70 -13.39 7.90 12.88
C VAL A 70 -12.58 9.20 12.98
N THR A 71 -11.45 9.19 13.69
CA THR A 71 -10.59 10.37 13.80
C THR A 71 -10.05 10.82 12.44
N MET A 72 -9.61 9.89 11.60
CA MET A 72 -9.09 10.23 10.27
C MET A 72 -10.19 10.75 9.35
N VAL A 73 -11.38 10.14 9.34
CA VAL A 73 -12.52 10.59 8.51
C VAL A 73 -13.06 11.96 8.93
N ILE A 74 -13.05 12.28 10.22
CA ILE A 74 -13.46 13.61 10.71
C ILE A 74 -12.49 14.71 10.24
N ASN A 75 -11.22 14.38 10.01
CA ASN A 75 -10.18 15.30 9.55
C ASN A 75 -10.05 15.35 8.01
N LEU A 76 -10.94 14.68 7.25
CA LEU A 76 -10.96 14.67 5.78
C LEU A 76 -11.63 15.90 5.15
#